data_AF-A0A444ZGR6-F1
#
_entry.id   AF-A0A444ZGR6-F1
#
_cell.length_a   1.000
_cell.length_b   1.000
_cell.length_c   1.000
_cell.angle_alpha   90.00
_cell.angle_beta   90.00
_cell.angle_gamma   90.00
#
_symmetry.space_group_name_H-M   'P 1'
#
loop_
_entity.id
_entity.type
_entity.pdbx_description
1 polymer ?
#
loop_
_entity_poly.entity_id
_entity_poly.type
_entity_poly.pdbx_seq_one_letter_code
_entity_poly.pdbx_strand_id
1 'polypeptide(L)'
;MVEDIWNLEFRTEDETCQFYNAYACWHGFVMRKDDIVRDNEGRIICRQLVCNKEGWRNMRYLDLDDRLREARSLTRTKCSARLRVKHDYGCGRWKVSYFVESHNHDMTAPPQFVYLVSANHRLTVIDKVQVKNLHNFGVKTCYIIGYIAFQKGGYHHASFTRKDLYNHIDCYRRSKVKNGDANAADGQSIVEYHCFGDIVAFDSMYKKNKYNKPLVIFSGCNHHGQIVIFDSGLLSDETTDTYKWLLETFVESMGGKSPKALITDGDLAMRDAIKNILPNATHWLCGWHL
;
A
#
# COMPACT_ATOMS: atom_id res chain seq x y z
N MET A 1 -40.06 -9.84 -7.33
CA MET A 1 -38.59 -9.71 -7.23
C MET A 1 -37.93 -9.27 -8.53
N VAL A 2 -38.05 -9.99 -9.66
CA VAL A 2 -37.46 -9.51 -10.95
C VAL A 2 -38.17 -8.27 -11.47
N GLU A 3 -39.50 -8.23 -11.42
CA GLU A 3 -40.30 -7.05 -11.83
C GLU A 3 -39.96 -5.80 -11.00
N ASP A 4 -39.51 -5.96 -9.76
CA ASP A 4 -39.14 -4.86 -8.88
C ASP A 4 -37.86 -4.16 -9.35
N ILE A 5 -36.91 -4.90 -9.95
CA ILE A 5 -35.63 -4.35 -10.43
C ILE A 5 -35.85 -3.44 -11.64
N TRP A 6 -36.79 -3.76 -12.51
CA TRP A 6 -37.10 -2.95 -13.69
C TRP A 6 -37.65 -1.58 -13.36
N ASN A 7 -38.27 -1.43 -12.19
CA ASN A 7 -38.86 -0.18 -11.72
C ASN A 7 -37.90 0.68 -10.87
N LEU A 8 -36.65 0.24 -10.69
CA LEU A 8 -35.68 1.00 -9.92
C LEU A 8 -35.20 2.24 -10.68
N GLU A 9 -35.10 3.34 -9.93
CA GLU A 9 -34.54 4.59 -10.39
C GLU A 9 -33.42 5.04 -9.45
N PHE A 10 -32.35 5.59 -10.02
CA PHE A 10 -31.20 6.08 -9.28
C PHE A 10 -30.94 7.55 -9.59
N ARG A 11 -30.39 8.30 -8.65
CA ARG A 11 -30.05 9.71 -8.86
C ARG A 11 -28.76 9.85 -9.65
N THR A 12 -27.83 8.91 -9.48
CA THR A 12 -26.51 8.96 -10.13
C THR A 12 -26.12 7.62 -10.75
N GLU A 13 -25.16 7.66 -11.68
CA GLU A 13 -24.56 6.46 -12.26
C GLU A 13 -23.80 5.64 -11.20
N ASP A 14 -23.21 6.30 -10.21
CA ASP A 14 -22.48 5.63 -9.14
C ASP A 14 -23.44 4.88 -8.20
N GLU A 15 -24.59 5.45 -7.86
CA GLU A 15 -25.64 4.75 -7.11
C GLU A 15 -26.08 3.46 -7.82
N THR A 16 -26.23 3.50 -9.15
CA THR A 16 -26.52 2.28 -9.94
C THR A 16 -25.40 1.25 -9.78
N CYS A 17 -24.14 1.69 -9.86
CA CYS A 17 -22.98 0.81 -9.70
C CYS A 17 -22.94 0.19 -8.30
N GLN A 18 -23.23 0.97 -7.27
CA GLN A 18 -23.29 0.51 -5.89
C GLN A 18 -24.41 -0.52 -5.69
N PHE A 19 -25.60 -0.25 -6.22
CA PHE A 19 -26.73 -1.17 -6.19
C PHE A 19 -26.39 -2.51 -6.83
N TYR A 20 -25.91 -2.51 -8.08
CA TYR A 20 -25.61 -3.76 -8.78
C TYR A 20 -24.41 -4.50 -8.17
N ASN A 21 -23.46 -3.77 -7.58
CA ASN A 21 -22.39 -4.39 -6.81
C ASN A 21 -22.92 -5.12 -5.58
N ALA A 22 -23.83 -4.49 -4.83
CA ALA A 22 -24.48 -5.14 -3.69
C ALA A 22 -25.30 -6.35 -4.15
N TYR A 23 -26.11 -6.21 -5.20
CA TYR A 23 -26.84 -7.31 -5.83
C TYR A 23 -25.91 -8.48 -6.18
N ALA A 24 -24.80 -8.20 -6.87
CA ALA A 24 -23.82 -9.22 -7.23
C ALA A 24 -23.22 -9.92 -5.99
N CYS A 25 -22.88 -9.16 -4.94
CA CYS A 25 -22.39 -9.71 -3.68
C CYS A 25 -23.42 -10.68 -3.07
N TRP A 26 -24.69 -10.29 -2.99
CA TRP A 26 -25.77 -11.10 -2.42
C TRP A 26 -26.05 -12.36 -3.24
N HIS A 27 -25.99 -12.26 -4.56
CA HIS A 27 -26.21 -13.38 -5.48
C HIS A 27 -24.93 -14.20 -5.76
N GLY A 28 -23.82 -13.90 -5.08
CA GLY A 28 -22.60 -14.72 -5.12
C GLY A 28 -21.76 -14.60 -6.39
N PHE A 29 -21.85 -13.49 -7.12
CA PHE A 29 -20.98 -13.21 -8.27
C PHE A 29 -20.28 -11.85 -8.14
N VAL A 30 -19.33 -11.58 -9.03
CA VAL A 30 -18.62 -10.28 -9.06
C VAL A 30 -19.13 -9.47 -10.23
N MET A 31 -19.51 -8.22 -9.99
CA MET A 31 -19.88 -7.31 -11.07
C MET A 31 -18.66 -6.70 -11.76
N ARG A 32 -18.81 -6.28 -13.02
CA ARG A 32 -17.82 -5.54 -13.80
C ARG A 32 -18.51 -4.39 -14.52
N LYS A 33 -17.88 -3.22 -14.55
CA LYS A 33 -18.30 -2.12 -15.44
C LYS A 33 -17.92 -2.47 -16.86
N ASP A 34 -18.87 -2.37 -17.78
CA ASP A 34 -18.71 -2.72 -19.18
C ASP A 34 -18.93 -1.48 -20.05
N ASP A 35 -19.80 -1.57 -21.05
CA ASP A 35 -20.01 -0.49 -22.01
C ASP A 35 -20.59 0.79 -21.40
N ILE A 36 -20.22 1.91 -22.05
CA ILE A 36 -20.85 3.22 -21.89
C ILE A 36 -21.31 3.75 -23.22
N VAL A 37 -22.42 4.47 -23.19
CA VAL A 37 -22.78 5.37 -24.29
C VAL A 37 -22.72 6.79 -23.74
N ARG A 38 -22.13 7.69 -24.52
CA ARG A 38 -22.05 9.11 -24.22
C ARG A 38 -22.87 9.92 -25.21
N ASP A 39 -23.36 11.08 -24.77
CA ASP A 39 -23.94 12.08 -25.67
C ASP A 39 -22.85 12.84 -26.43
N ASN A 40 -23.28 13.76 -27.30
CA ASN A 40 -22.40 14.62 -28.10
C ASN A 40 -21.54 15.56 -27.24
N GLU A 41 -21.93 15.79 -25.99
CA GLU A 41 -21.21 16.63 -25.01
C GLU A 41 -20.27 15.79 -24.13
N GLY A 42 -20.20 14.47 -24.35
CA GLY A 42 -19.33 13.55 -23.62
C GLY A 42 -19.89 13.07 -22.28
N ARG A 43 -21.12 13.45 -21.91
CA ARG A 43 -21.79 12.98 -20.69
C ARG A 43 -22.28 11.55 -20.89
N ILE A 44 -22.20 10.73 -19.84
CA ILE A 44 -22.63 9.34 -19.90
C ILE A 44 -24.17 9.31 -19.89
N ILE A 45 -24.77 8.69 -20.90
CA ILE A 45 -26.23 8.54 -21.03
C ILE A 45 -26.70 7.10 -20.82
N CYS A 46 -25.78 6.14 -20.89
CA CYS A 46 -26.07 4.74 -20.68
C CYS A 46 -24.87 4.05 -20.06
N ARG A 47 -25.13 3.16 -19.10
CA ARG A 47 -24.11 2.32 -18.47
C ARG A 47 -24.56 0.87 -18.48
N GLN A 48 -23.67 -0.02 -18.92
CA GLN A 48 -23.84 -1.46 -18.80
C GLN A 48 -22.92 -2.04 -17.71
N LEU A 49 -23.51 -2.89 -16.88
CA LEU A 49 -22.86 -3.62 -15.80
C LEU A 49 -23.08 -5.11 -16.05
N VAL A 50 -22.04 -5.93 -15.91
CA VAL A 50 -22.07 -7.36 -16.28
C VAL A 50 -21.47 -8.24 -15.21
N CYS A 51 -21.71 -9.54 -15.28
CA CYS A 51 -20.98 -10.54 -14.50
C CYS A 51 -19.48 -10.57 -14.89
N ASN A 52 -18.59 -10.87 -13.95
CA ASN A 52 -17.15 -11.04 -14.21
C ASN A 52 -16.84 -12.15 -15.21
N LYS A 53 -17.73 -13.13 -15.36
CA LYS A 53 -17.64 -14.23 -16.34
C LYS A 53 -18.31 -13.91 -17.69
N GLU A 54 -18.77 -12.68 -17.89
CA GLU A 54 -19.36 -12.24 -19.17
C GLU A 54 -18.32 -12.21 -20.30
N GLY A 55 -18.82 -12.48 -21.51
CA GLY A 55 -18.09 -12.32 -22.76
C GLY A 55 -16.98 -13.35 -22.99
N TRP A 56 -16.05 -12.99 -23.88
CA TRP A 56 -14.86 -13.77 -24.20
C TRP A 56 -13.61 -13.03 -23.76
N ARG A 57 -12.56 -13.76 -23.39
CA ARG A 57 -11.26 -13.10 -23.17
C ARG A 57 -10.72 -12.65 -24.52
N ASN A 58 -10.25 -11.40 -24.60
CA ASN A 58 -9.70 -10.87 -25.84
C ASN A 58 -8.49 -11.73 -26.28
N MET A 59 -8.46 -12.14 -27.55
CA MET A 59 -7.43 -12.99 -28.15
C MET A 59 -6.01 -12.46 -27.95
N ARG A 60 -5.83 -11.13 -27.88
CA ARG A 60 -4.53 -10.49 -27.62
C ARG A 60 -3.90 -10.90 -26.28
N TYR A 61 -4.67 -11.46 -25.35
CA TYR A 61 -4.18 -11.98 -24.07
C TYR A 61 -4.00 -13.51 -24.05
N LEU A 62 -4.25 -14.19 -25.16
CA LEU A 62 -4.09 -15.64 -25.34
C LEU A 62 -2.81 -15.96 -26.11
N ASP A 63 -2.50 -15.16 -27.12
CA ASP A 63 -1.33 -15.37 -28.00
C ASP A 63 -0.19 -14.41 -27.62
N LEU A 64 0.46 -14.69 -26.49
CA LEU A 64 1.67 -13.98 -26.06
C LEU A 64 2.73 -15.04 -25.81
N ASP A 65 3.69 -15.17 -26.72
CA ASP A 65 4.79 -16.13 -26.62
C ASP A 65 5.84 -15.67 -25.58
N ASP A 66 6.03 -14.37 -25.42
CA ASP A 66 7.04 -13.78 -24.51
C ASP A 66 6.56 -13.61 -23.05
N ARG A 67 5.84 -14.60 -22.50
CA ARG A 67 5.31 -14.51 -21.13
C ARG A 67 6.37 -14.77 -20.07
N LEU A 68 6.67 -13.77 -19.25
CA LEU A 68 7.47 -13.93 -18.01
C LEU A 68 6.73 -14.68 -16.88
N ARG A 69 5.41 -14.85 -16.98
CA ARG A 69 4.56 -15.51 -15.98
C ARG A 69 3.50 -16.35 -16.65
N GLU A 70 3.11 -17.45 -16.01
CA GLU A 70 2.06 -18.33 -16.50
C GLU A 70 0.75 -17.59 -16.85
N ALA A 71 0.08 -18.08 -17.87
CA ALA A 71 -1.22 -17.59 -18.29
C ALA A 71 -2.24 -17.75 -17.15
N ARG A 72 -2.90 -16.65 -16.75
CA ARG A 72 -4.07 -16.76 -15.85
C ARG A 72 -5.15 -17.62 -16.51
N SER A 73 -5.83 -18.43 -15.70
CA SER A 73 -6.94 -19.29 -16.15
C SER A 73 -8.03 -18.49 -16.88
N LEU A 74 -8.71 -19.16 -17.81
CA LEU A 74 -9.88 -18.63 -18.51
C LEU A 74 -11.07 -18.64 -17.55
N THR A 75 -11.48 -17.45 -17.11
CA THR A 75 -12.58 -17.30 -16.16
C THR A 75 -13.91 -16.93 -16.81
N ARG A 76 -13.90 -16.49 -18.08
CA ARG A 76 -15.09 -16.05 -18.83
C ARG A 76 -15.80 -17.24 -19.45
N THR A 77 -17.11 -17.33 -19.21
CA THR A 77 -17.98 -18.43 -19.68
C THR A 77 -19.04 -17.93 -20.67
N LYS A 78 -18.93 -16.70 -21.17
CA LYS A 78 -20.00 -16.00 -21.90
C LYS A 78 -21.29 -15.84 -21.08
N CYS A 79 -21.15 -15.55 -19.79
CA CYS A 79 -22.30 -15.28 -18.95
C CYS A 79 -23.11 -14.09 -19.51
N SER A 80 -24.43 -14.22 -19.59
CA SER A 80 -25.32 -13.19 -20.14
C SER A 80 -25.85 -12.21 -19.08
N ALA A 81 -25.62 -12.51 -17.80
CA ALA A 81 -26.10 -11.73 -16.67
C ALA A 81 -25.58 -10.29 -16.70
N ARG A 82 -26.51 -9.33 -16.75
CA ARG A 82 -26.21 -7.92 -16.92
C ARG A 82 -27.35 -7.01 -16.46
N LEU A 83 -26.98 -5.79 -16.10
CA LEU A 83 -27.88 -4.66 -15.84
C LEU A 83 -27.46 -3.50 -16.74
N ARG A 84 -28.41 -2.88 -17.44
CA ARG A 84 -28.19 -1.69 -18.25
C ARG A 84 -29.12 -0.58 -17.79
N VAL A 85 -28.56 0.57 -17.45
CA VAL A 85 -29.31 1.78 -17.10
C VAL A 85 -29.14 2.86 -18.15
N LYS A 86 -30.17 3.69 -18.30
CA LYS A 86 -30.16 4.88 -19.15
C LYS A 86 -30.53 6.11 -18.33
N HIS A 87 -29.88 7.22 -18.61
CA HIS A 87 -30.23 8.51 -18.04
C HIS A 87 -31.48 9.06 -18.73
N ASP A 88 -32.53 9.31 -17.96
CA ASP A 88 -33.75 9.96 -18.39
C ASP A 88 -33.65 11.47 -18.12
N TYR A 89 -33.49 12.25 -19.19
CA TYR A 89 -33.39 13.71 -19.11
C TYR A 89 -34.69 14.38 -18.65
N GLY A 90 -35.85 13.73 -18.80
CA GLY A 90 -37.13 14.28 -18.39
C GLY A 90 -37.27 14.40 -16.87
N CYS A 91 -36.72 13.44 -16.13
CA CYS A 91 -36.75 13.42 -14.66
C CYS A 91 -35.38 13.54 -13.99
N GLY A 92 -34.29 13.57 -14.77
CA GLY A 92 -32.92 13.63 -14.27
C GLY A 92 -32.48 12.38 -13.49
N ARG A 93 -33.05 11.21 -13.80
CA ARG A 93 -32.77 9.95 -13.09
C ARG A 93 -32.28 8.86 -14.02
N TRP A 94 -31.54 7.92 -13.47
CA TRP A 94 -31.08 6.72 -14.14
C TRP A 94 -32.10 5.61 -13.96
N LYS A 95 -32.66 5.10 -15.06
CA LYS A 95 -33.68 4.05 -15.06
C LYS A 95 -33.13 2.75 -15.64
N VAL A 96 -33.58 1.63 -15.10
CA VAL A 96 -33.25 0.31 -15.66
C VAL A 96 -33.91 0.15 -17.02
N SER A 97 -33.08 -0.16 -18.03
CA SER A 97 -33.51 -0.33 -19.43
C SER A 97 -33.42 -1.77 -19.90
N TYR A 98 -32.56 -2.58 -19.28
CA TYR A 98 -32.39 -3.99 -19.60
C TYR A 98 -31.78 -4.72 -18.40
N PHE A 99 -32.35 -5.87 -18.04
CA PHE A 99 -31.86 -6.71 -16.95
C PHE A 99 -31.96 -8.19 -17.31
N VAL A 100 -30.88 -8.93 -17.05
CA VAL A 100 -30.80 -10.39 -17.21
C VAL A 100 -30.24 -10.97 -15.91
N GLU A 101 -31.06 -11.74 -15.21
CA GLU A 101 -30.69 -12.41 -13.97
C GLU A 101 -29.94 -13.73 -14.19
N SER A 102 -30.26 -14.47 -15.25
CA SER A 102 -29.77 -15.84 -15.45
C SER A 102 -28.26 -15.90 -15.65
N HIS A 103 -27.60 -16.84 -14.96
CA HIS A 103 -26.19 -17.17 -15.13
C HIS A 103 -26.03 -18.56 -15.79
N ASN A 104 -24.91 -18.77 -16.49
CA ASN A 104 -24.58 -20.06 -17.12
C ASN A 104 -23.46 -20.81 -16.39
N HIS A 105 -23.23 -20.47 -15.14
CA HIS A 105 -22.16 -21.00 -14.31
C HIS A 105 -22.60 -20.96 -12.86
N ASP A 106 -21.97 -21.78 -12.03
CA ASP A 106 -22.18 -21.73 -10.58
C ASP A 106 -21.73 -20.39 -10.01
N MET A 107 -22.42 -19.96 -8.96
CA MET A 107 -22.05 -18.77 -8.21
C MET A 107 -20.66 -18.94 -7.61
N THR A 108 -19.90 -17.85 -7.58
CA THR A 108 -18.48 -17.84 -7.19
C THR A 108 -18.30 -18.20 -5.72
N ALA A 109 -19.28 -17.91 -4.88
CA ALA A 109 -19.27 -18.26 -3.47
C ALA A 109 -20.71 -18.40 -2.94
N PRO A 110 -20.98 -19.40 -2.09
CA PRO A 110 -22.13 -19.38 -1.20
C PRO A 110 -22.19 -18.07 -0.39
N PRO A 111 -23.38 -17.59 0.02
CA PRO A 111 -23.54 -16.31 0.74
C PRO A 111 -22.58 -16.15 1.93
N GLN A 112 -22.32 -17.22 2.67
CA GLN A 112 -21.41 -17.24 3.82
C GLN A 112 -19.94 -17.02 3.45
N PHE A 113 -19.54 -17.16 2.19
CA PHE A 113 -18.14 -17.00 1.72
C PHE A 113 -17.94 -15.78 0.82
N VAL A 114 -18.98 -14.95 0.64
CA VAL A 114 -18.92 -13.71 -0.17
C VAL A 114 -17.81 -12.76 0.29
N TYR A 115 -17.47 -12.78 1.58
CA TYR A 115 -16.39 -11.99 2.19
C TYR A 115 -14.97 -12.42 1.74
N LEU A 116 -14.81 -13.61 1.14
CA LEU A 116 -13.54 -14.13 0.59
C LEU A 116 -13.33 -13.76 -0.88
N VAL A 117 -14.36 -13.20 -1.52
CA VAL A 117 -14.28 -12.77 -2.91
C VAL A 117 -13.51 -11.45 -2.95
N SER A 118 -12.37 -11.41 -3.62
CA SER A 118 -11.44 -10.27 -3.56
C SER A 118 -12.05 -8.93 -3.99
N ALA A 119 -13.03 -8.94 -4.90
CA ALA A 119 -13.76 -7.73 -5.30
C ALA A 119 -14.62 -7.13 -4.18
N ASN A 120 -14.98 -7.95 -3.19
CA ASN A 120 -15.79 -7.58 -2.04
C ASN A 120 -14.91 -7.19 -0.85
N HIS A 121 -13.60 -7.44 -0.93
CA HIS A 121 -12.67 -7.05 0.13
C HIS A 121 -12.56 -5.53 0.21
N ARG A 122 -12.83 -4.97 1.38
CA ARG A 122 -12.77 -3.53 1.66
C ARG A 122 -12.25 -3.30 3.08
N LEU A 123 -11.08 -2.68 3.17
CA LEU A 123 -10.65 -1.99 4.38
C LEU A 123 -11.32 -0.61 4.39
N THR A 124 -12.21 -0.40 5.35
CA THR A 124 -12.88 0.89 5.53
C THR A 124 -11.88 1.97 5.93
N VAL A 125 -12.27 3.24 5.84
CA VAL A 125 -11.42 4.36 6.29
C VAL A 125 -11.06 4.20 7.76
N ILE A 126 -12.02 3.78 8.58
CA ILE A 126 -11.84 3.53 10.02
C ILE A 126 -10.84 2.39 10.24
N ASP A 127 -10.99 1.27 9.53
CA ASP A 127 -10.05 0.15 9.62
C ASP A 127 -8.62 0.60 9.32
N LYS A 128 -8.43 1.37 8.23
CA LYS A 128 -7.10 1.85 7.82
C LYS A 128 -6.45 2.74 8.88
N VAL A 129 -7.20 3.67 9.45
CA VAL A 129 -6.70 4.56 10.51
C VAL A 129 -6.31 3.74 11.75
N GLN A 130 -7.18 2.84 12.18
CA GLN A 130 -6.95 2.01 13.35
C GLN A 130 -5.73 1.09 13.19
N VAL A 131 -5.58 0.46 12.02
CA VAL A 131 -4.44 -0.38 11.68
C VAL A 131 -3.14 0.40 11.76
N LYS A 132 -3.10 1.61 11.20
CA LYS A 132 -1.92 2.47 11.23
C LYS A 132 -1.53 2.85 12.65
N ASN A 133 -2.50 3.24 13.47
CA ASN A 133 -2.25 3.62 14.86
C ASN A 133 -1.68 2.44 15.66
N LEU A 134 -2.35 1.29 15.63
CA LEU A 134 -1.90 0.09 16.35
C LEU A 134 -0.53 -0.40 15.86
N HIS A 135 -0.28 -0.33 14.55
CA HIS A 135 1.03 -0.68 13.98
C HIS A 135 2.13 0.29 14.44
N ASN A 136 1.84 1.60 14.53
CA ASN A 136 2.80 2.58 15.03
C ASN A 136 3.13 2.38 16.52
N PHE A 137 2.21 1.81 17.30
CA PHE A 137 2.46 1.39 18.69
C PHE A 137 3.14 0.02 18.81
N GLY A 138 3.61 -0.58 17.70
CA GLY A 138 4.35 -1.84 17.71
C GLY A 138 3.48 -3.10 17.90
N VAL A 139 2.15 -2.99 17.82
CA VAL A 139 1.27 -4.16 17.90
C VAL A 139 1.48 -5.05 16.67
N LYS A 140 1.74 -6.35 16.89
CA LYS A 140 1.93 -7.29 15.78
C LYS A 140 0.66 -7.37 14.92
N THR A 141 0.85 -7.40 13.60
CA THR A 141 -0.25 -7.45 12.62
C THR A 141 -1.26 -8.56 12.90
N CYS A 142 -0.82 -9.75 13.35
CA CYS A 142 -1.73 -10.85 13.69
C CYS A 142 -2.75 -10.47 14.79
N TYR A 143 -2.32 -9.71 15.80
CA TYR A 143 -3.20 -9.21 16.86
C TYR A 143 -4.12 -8.10 16.36
N ILE A 144 -3.63 -7.21 15.49
CA ILE A 144 -4.45 -6.17 14.86
C ILE A 144 -5.63 -6.78 14.08
N ILE A 145 -5.37 -7.84 13.29
CA ILE A 145 -6.42 -8.55 12.55
C ILE A 145 -7.44 -9.14 13.53
N GLY A 146 -6.98 -9.81 14.59
CA GLY A 146 -7.87 -10.40 15.60
C GLY A 146 -8.74 -9.35 16.29
N TYR A 147 -8.16 -8.20 16.63
CA TYR A 147 -8.87 -7.09 17.25
C TYR A 147 -9.98 -6.51 16.35
N ILE A 148 -9.68 -6.26 15.07
CA ILE A 148 -10.69 -5.73 14.13
C ILE A 148 -11.77 -6.77 13.86
N ALA A 149 -11.40 -8.03 13.69
CA ALA A 149 -12.36 -9.12 13.51
C ALA A 149 -13.29 -9.23 14.73
N PHE A 150 -12.76 -9.13 15.95
CA PHE A 150 -13.56 -9.15 17.17
C PHE A 150 -14.56 -7.99 17.22
N GLN A 151 -14.12 -6.76 16.93
CA GLN A 151 -15.01 -5.59 16.89
C GLN A 151 -16.15 -5.73 15.88
N LYS A 152 -15.88 -6.39 14.75
CA LYS A 152 -16.87 -6.62 13.69
C LYS A 152 -17.72 -7.87 13.92
N GLY A 153 -17.56 -8.59 15.02
CA GLY A 153 -18.33 -9.80 15.32
C GLY A 153 -17.86 -11.04 14.54
N GLY A 154 -16.59 -11.11 14.17
CA GLY A 154 -15.95 -12.26 13.54
C GLY A 154 -15.23 -11.93 12.24
N TYR A 155 -14.43 -12.89 11.76
CA TYR A 155 -13.65 -12.74 10.53
C TYR A 155 -14.51 -12.62 9.27
N HIS A 156 -15.67 -13.28 9.23
CA HIS A 156 -16.63 -13.23 8.13
C HIS A 156 -17.29 -11.84 7.99
N HIS A 157 -17.35 -11.07 9.07
CA HIS A 157 -17.87 -9.70 9.07
C HIS A 157 -16.79 -8.64 8.85
N ALA A 158 -15.50 -9.03 8.81
CA ALA A 158 -14.40 -8.09 8.65
C ALA A 158 -14.38 -7.42 7.26
N SER A 159 -14.90 -8.12 6.24
CA SER A 159 -14.86 -7.74 4.82
C SER A 159 -13.45 -7.58 4.27
N PHE A 160 -12.44 -8.20 4.86
CA PHE A 160 -11.07 -8.26 4.33
C PHE A 160 -10.36 -9.53 4.80
N THR A 161 -9.35 -9.96 4.06
CA THR A 161 -8.50 -11.09 4.44
C THR A 161 -7.24 -10.65 5.16
N ARG A 162 -6.56 -11.60 5.82
CA ARG A 162 -5.23 -11.35 6.40
C ARG A 162 -4.29 -10.71 5.38
N LYS A 163 -4.29 -11.21 4.14
CA LYS A 163 -3.42 -10.72 3.06
C LYS A 163 -3.67 -9.25 2.73
N ASP A 164 -4.93 -8.81 2.74
CA ASP A 164 -5.27 -7.40 2.48
C ASP A 164 -4.69 -6.48 3.56
N LEU A 165 -4.75 -6.87 4.83
CA LEU A 165 -4.17 -6.09 5.92
C LEU A 165 -2.64 -6.00 5.80
N TYR A 166 -1.98 -7.13 5.53
CA TYR A 166 -0.53 -7.15 5.30
C TYR A 166 -0.13 -6.28 4.12
N ASN A 167 -0.87 -6.35 3.00
CA ASN A 167 -0.63 -5.50 1.84
C ASN A 167 -0.84 -4.00 2.18
N HIS A 168 -1.84 -3.66 3.01
CA HIS A 168 -2.07 -2.29 3.44
C HIS A 168 -0.91 -1.76 4.29
N ILE A 169 -0.42 -2.55 5.25
CA ILE A 169 0.72 -2.19 6.11
C ILE A 169 1.99 -2.06 5.26
N ASP A 170 2.23 -2.96 4.33
CA ASP A 170 3.37 -2.91 3.42
C ASP A 170 3.33 -1.64 2.54
N CYS A 171 2.18 -1.29 1.97
CA CYS A 171 1.99 -0.01 1.28
C CYS A 171 2.19 1.20 2.21
N TYR A 172 1.72 1.14 3.46
CA TYR A 172 1.95 2.20 4.44
C TYR A 172 3.43 2.36 4.78
N ARG A 173 4.16 1.27 5.00
CA ARG A 173 5.61 1.28 5.22
C ARG A 173 6.33 1.88 4.02
N ARG A 174 6.00 1.44 2.81
CA ARG A 174 6.55 2.01 1.57
C ARG A 174 6.25 3.49 1.41
N SER A 175 5.08 3.97 1.85
CA SER A 175 4.75 5.40 1.79
C SER A 175 5.57 6.27 2.75
N LYS A 176 6.15 5.69 3.81
CA LYS A 176 7.08 6.39 4.71
C LYS A 176 8.52 6.45 4.17
N VAL A 177 8.86 5.61 3.20
CA VAL A 177 10.16 5.63 2.51
C VAL A 177 10.11 6.77 1.50
N LYS A 178 10.61 7.96 1.88
CA LYS A 178 10.73 9.12 0.97
C LYS A 178 11.80 8.81 -0.08
N ASN A 179 11.52 9.03 -1.37
CA ASN A 179 12.49 8.92 -2.48
C ASN A 179 13.28 7.59 -2.60
N GLY A 180 12.96 6.59 -1.78
CA GLY A 180 13.73 5.36 -1.68
C GLY A 180 14.71 5.31 -0.50
N ASP A 181 14.75 6.34 0.34
CA ASP A 181 15.52 6.43 1.57
C ASP A 181 14.78 5.80 2.76
N ALA A 182 15.51 5.05 3.57
CA ALA A 182 14.99 4.45 4.79
C ALA A 182 16.04 4.53 5.90
N ASN A 183 15.61 4.89 7.10
CA ASN A 183 16.42 4.90 8.31
C ASN A 183 15.82 3.89 9.32
N ALA A 184 16.66 3.22 10.10
CA ALA A 184 16.25 2.19 11.03
C ALA A 184 17.21 2.10 12.23
N ALA A 185 16.74 2.58 13.38
CA ALA A 185 17.30 2.33 14.70
C ALA A 185 16.34 1.41 15.49
N ASP A 186 16.88 0.39 16.17
CA ASP A 186 16.11 -0.39 17.12
C ASP A 186 16.16 0.20 18.53
N GLY A 187 15.28 -0.26 19.43
CA GLY A 187 15.20 0.27 20.78
C GLY A 187 16.46 0.05 21.62
N GLN A 188 17.25 -1.00 21.33
CA GLN A 188 18.49 -1.29 22.03
C GLN A 188 19.59 -0.31 21.58
N SER A 189 19.72 -0.08 20.28
CA SER A 189 20.63 0.88 19.68
C SER A 189 20.43 2.30 20.23
N ILE A 190 19.17 2.72 20.44
CA ILE A 190 18.86 4.03 21.05
C ILE A 190 19.40 4.11 22.49
N VAL A 191 19.19 3.07 23.30
CA VAL A 191 19.69 3.02 24.69
C VAL A 191 21.23 3.04 24.72
N GLU A 192 21.86 2.29 23.83
CA GLU A 192 23.32 2.23 23.73
C GLU A 192 23.90 3.57 23.26
N TYR A 193 23.24 4.27 22.34
CA TYR A 193 23.62 5.62 21.92
C TYR A 193 23.55 6.63 23.07
N HIS A 194 22.54 6.53 23.94
CA HIS A 194 22.49 7.38 25.13
C HIS A 194 23.70 7.19 26.05
N CYS A 195 24.28 5.99 26.10
CA CYS A 195 25.46 5.69 26.92
C CYS A 195 26.79 5.97 26.20
N PHE A 196 26.89 5.66 24.90
CA PHE A 196 28.16 5.59 24.16
C PHE A 196 28.22 6.49 22.91
N GLY A 197 27.14 7.19 22.58
CA GLY A 197 27.00 8.00 21.37
C GLY A 197 27.74 9.34 21.34
N ASP A 198 28.73 9.55 22.21
CA ASP A 198 29.51 10.79 22.21
C ASP A 198 30.42 10.89 20.97
N ILE A 199 30.96 9.76 20.52
CA ILE A 199 31.78 9.65 19.30
C ILE A 199 31.09 8.65 18.38
N VAL A 200 30.78 9.08 17.16
CA VAL A 200 30.08 8.26 16.17
C VAL A 200 30.88 8.20 14.88
N ALA A 201 31.20 6.99 14.43
CA ALA A 201 31.63 6.74 13.08
C ALA A 201 30.40 6.73 12.17
N PHE A 202 30.42 7.60 11.16
CA PHE A 202 29.39 7.74 10.15
C PHE A 202 30.04 7.41 8.81
N ASP A 203 29.79 6.17 8.36
CA ASP A 203 30.49 5.59 7.22
C ASP A 203 29.48 5.00 6.23
N SER A 204 29.71 5.24 4.93
CA SER A 204 28.94 4.61 3.86
C SER A 204 29.66 3.33 3.42
N MET A 205 29.00 2.19 3.58
CA MET A 205 29.54 0.94 3.07
C MET A 205 29.39 0.90 1.54
N TYR A 206 30.51 0.92 0.83
CA TYR A 206 30.60 0.67 -0.61
C TYR A 206 30.31 -0.81 -0.97
N LYS A 207 29.09 -1.28 -0.68
CA LYS A 207 28.51 -2.43 -1.37
C LYS A 207 27.14 -2.03 -1.90
N LYS A 208 27.17 -1.46 -3.10
CA LYS A 208 25.99 -1.15 -3.91
C LYS A 208 25.19 -2.44 -4.08
N ASN A 209 24.01 -2.48 -3.48
CA ASN A 209 23.08 -3.60 -3.68
C ASN A 209 22.67 -3.67 -5.17
N LYS A 210 21.87 -4.68 -5.58
CA LYS A 210 21.37 -4.81 -6.97
C LYS A 210 20.69 -3.53 -7.52
N TYR A 211 20.28 -2.63 -6.63
CA TYR A 211 19.59 -1.38 -6.93
C TYR A 211 20.47 -0.14 -6.80
N ASN A 212 21.78 -0.32 -6.64
CA ASN A 212 22.78 0.74 -6.59
C ASN A 212 22.60 1.74 -5.43
N LYS A 213 22.00 1.29 -4.32
CA LYS A 213 21.70 2.14 -3.15
C LYS A 213 22.82 2.10 -2.10
N PRO A 214 23.29 3.25 -1.59
CA PRO A 214 24.25 3.32 -0.49
C PRO A 214 23.64 2.83 0.82
N LEU A 215 24.39 2.05 1.59
CA LEU A 215 24.07 1.72 2.98
C LEU A 215 25.01 2.51 3.89
N VAL A 216 24.45 3.30 4.78
CA VAL A 216 25.17 4.13 5.74
C VAL A 216 24.95 3.56 7.13
N ILE A 217 26.00 3.48 7.93
CA ILE A 217 25.95 2.96 9.29
C ILE A 217 26.47 4.01 10.26
N PHE A 218 25.71 4.24 11.32
CA PHE A 218 26.15 4.99 12.50
C PHE A 218 26.64 3.98 13.53
N SER A 219 27.93 3.99 13.82
CA SER A 219 28.55 3.06 14.75
C SER A 219 29.42 3.77 15.79
N GLY A 220 29.65 3.13 16.92
CA GLY A 220 30.56 3.59 17.95
C GLY A 220 31.21 2.42 18.67
N CYS A 221 31.76 2.69 19.85
CA CYS A 221 32.37 1.68 20.71
C CYS A 221 31.78 1.74 22.11
N ASN A 222 31.48 0.57 22.69
CA ASN A 222 31.11 0.49 24.10
C ASN A 222 32.36 0.52 25.02
N HIS A 223 32.15 0.45 26.34
CA HIS A 223 33.24 0.44 27.33
C HIS A 223 34.16 -0.80 27.28
N HIS A 224 33.80 -1.83 26.51
CA HIS A 224 34.64 -3.00 26.24
C HIS A 224 35.41 -2.89 24.93
N GLY A 225 35.30 -1.76 24.21
CA GLY A 225 35.92 -1.57 22.90
C GLY A 225 35.26 -2.37 21.78
N GLN A 226 34.02 -2.84 21.99
CA GLN A 226 33.26 -3.56 20.96
C GLN A 226 32.48 -2.56 20.11
N ILE A 227 32.38 -2.86 18.81
CA ILE A 227 31.60 -2.06 17.86
C ILE A 227 30.11 -2.19 18.20
N VAL A 228 29.44 -1.04 18.29
CA VAL A 228 28.00 -0.93 18.48
C VAL A 228 27.41 -0.19 17.29
N ILE A 229 26.28 -0.67 16.77
CA ILE A 229 25.53 0.01 15.70
C ILE A 229 24.38 0.77 16.35
N PHE A 230 24.39 2.08 16.20
CA PHE A 230 23.35 2.97 16.72
C PHE A 230 22.21 3.16 15.73
N ASP A 231 22.50 3.19 14.43
CA ASP A 231 21.48 3.40 13.40
C ASP A 231 22.03 2.96 12.03
N SER A 232 21.13 2.74 11.07
CA SER A 232 21.46 2.46 9.69
C SER A 232 20.52 3.16 8.71
N GLY A 233 21.07 3.69 7.63
CA GLY A 233 20.34 4.35 6.56
C GLY A 233 20.57 3.68 5.21
N LEU A 234 19.52 3.32 4.49
CA LEU A 234 19.61 2.93 3.08
C LEU A 234 19.16 4.11 2.23
N LEU A 235 20.07 4.65 1.40
CA LEU A 235 19.84 5.90 0.67
C LEU A 235 19.52 5.67 -0.83
N SER A 236 18.90 6.62 -1.49
CA SER A 236 18.66 6.64 -2.95
C SER A 236 19.85 7.20 -3.72
N ASP A 237 20.56 8.16 -3.12
CA ASP A 237 21.73 8.83 -3.67
C ASP A 237 22.69 9.31 -2.57
N GLU A 238 23.86 9.79 -2.97
CA GLU A 238 24.92 10.31 -2.09
C GLU A 238 24.97 11.85 -2.18
N THR A 239 23.80 12.52 -2.10
CA THR A 239 23.73 13.99 -2.14
C THR A 239 23.69 14.61 -0.76
N THR A 240 24.09 15.89 -0.66
CA THR A 240 24.09 16.63 0.61
C THR A 240 22.72 16.69 1.26
N ASP A 241 21.65 16.84 0.49
CA ASP A 241 20.29 16.94 1.03
C ASP A 241 19.77 15.60 1.57
N THR A 242 20.14 14.48 0.93
CA THR A 242 19.85 13.13 1.43
C THR A 242 20.59 12.85 2.74
N TYR A 243 21.86 13.26 2.85
CA TYR A 243 22.61 13.15 4.11
C TYR A 243 22.08 14.08 5.21
N LYS A 244 21.60 15.29 4.89
CA LYS A 244 20.94 16.16 5.87
C LYS A 244 19.70 15.48 6.44
N TRP A 245 18.84 14.94 5.58
CA TRP A 245 17.65 14.20 6.01
C TRP A 245 18.01 13.01 6.90
N LEU A 246 19.07 12.26 6.55
CA LEU A 246 19.52 11.13 7.36
C LEU A 246 20.00 11.57 8.75
N LEU A 247 20.79 12.65 8.83
CA LEU A 247 21.29 13.19 10.10
C LEU A 247 20.16 13.76 10.99
N GLU A 248 19.20 14.47 10.40
CA GLU A 248 18.01 14.95 11.10
C GLU A 248 17.20 13.78 11.69
N THR A 249 16.96 12.76 10.87
CA THR A 249 16.21 11.56 11.27
C THR A 249 16.94 10.77 12.35
N PHE A 250 18.28 10.67 12.26
CA PHE A 250 19.13 10.05 13.28
C PHE A 250 18.98 10.78 14.62
N VAL A 251 19.15 12.10 14.65
CA VAL A 251 19.04 12.89 15.89
C VAL A 251 17.63 12.81 16.49
N GLU A 252 16.59 12.86 15.65
CA GLU A 252 15.20 12.69 16.09
C GLU A 252 14.99 11.31 16.75
N SER A 253 15.50 10.25 16.12
CA SER A 253 15.41 8.87 16.63
C SER A 253 16.16 8.69 17.95
N MET A 254 17.25 9.43 18.15
CA MET A 254 18.06 9.46 19.37
C MET A 254 17.52 10.41 20.46
N GLY A 255 16.25 10.82 20.37
CA GLY A 255 15.62 11.69 21.36
C GLY A 255 16.21 13.10 21.41
N GLY A 256 16.77 13.59 20.31
CA GLY A 256 17.37 14.92 20.21
C GLY A 256 18.81 15.02 20.70
N LYS A 257 19.44 13.93 21.15
CA LYS A 257 20.83 13.94 21.61
C LYS A 257 21.79 13.95 20.41
N SER A 258 22.48 15.06 20.19
CA SER A 258 23.56 15.16 19.20
C SER A 258 24.87 14.52 19.68
N PRO A 259 25.67 13.91 18.78
CA PRO A 259 27.01 13.43 19.12
C PRO A 259 27.98 14.60 19.30
N LYS A 260 29.07 14.37 20.05
CA LYS A 260 30.12 15.39 20.26
C LYS A 260 31.14 15.39 19.13
N ALA A 261 31.42 14.22 18.55
CA ALA A 261 32.30 14.08 17.40
C ALA A 261 31.77 13.07 16.39
N LEU A 262 31.97 13.36 15.10
CA LEU A 262 31.73 12.43 14.00
C LEU A 262 33.03 12.10 13.28
N ILE A 263 33.21 10.83 12.96
CA ILE A 263 34.32 10.32 12.15
C ILE A 263 33.75 9.86 10.80
N THR A 264 34.24 10.40 9.69
CA THR A 264 33.77 10.02 8.33
C THR A 264 34.94 9.78 7.37
N ASP A 265 34.67 9.20 6.20
CA ASP A 265 35.63 8.93 5.11
C ASP A 265 36.09 10.17 4.33
N GLY A 266 35.54 11.35 4.62
CA GLY A 266 35.89 12.61 3.98
C GLY A 266 35.03 12.99 2.77
N ASP A 267 33.92 12.30 2.53
CA ASP A 267 32.96 12.70 1.50
C ASP A 267 32.48 14.17 1.66
N LEU A 268 32.50 14.91 0.55
CA LEU A 268 32.19 16.34 0.53
C LEU A 268 30.73 16.60 0.89
N ALA A 269 29.81 15.76 0.41
CA ALA A 269 28.38 15.90 0.67
C ALA A 269 28.05 15.60 2.13
N MET A 270 28.65 14.55 2.72
CA MET A 270 28.54 14.24 4.14
C MET A 270 29.07 15.40 4.99
N ARG A 271 30.25 15.94 4.65
CA ARG A 271 30.85 17.06 5.38
C ARG A 271 29.94 18.28 5.38
N ASP A 272 29.38 18.63 4.23
CA ASP A 272 28.50 19.78 4.09
C ASP A 272 27.16 19.54 4.82
N ALA A 273 26.65 18.32 4.85
CA ALA A 273 25.47 17.96 5.64
C ALA A 273 25.74 18.07 7.16
N ILE A 274 26.87 17.55 7.65
CA ILE A 274 27.27 17.63 9.06
C ILE A 274 27.39 19.08 9.50
N LYS A 275 28.02 19.95 8.70
CA LYS A 275 28.14 21.38 9.01
C LYS A 275 26.79 22.08 9.17
N ASN A 276 25.78 21.65 8.42
CA ASN A 276 24.44 22.25 8.48
C ASN A 276 23.60 21.71 9.65
N ILE A 277 23.62 20.39 9.89
CA ILE A 277 22.73 19.74 10.89
C ILE A 277 23.37 19.67 12.28
N LEU A 278 24.70 19.50 12.36
CA LEU A 278 25.44 19.28 13.60
C LEU A 278 26.61 20.27 13.72
N PRO A 279 26.36 21.60 13.74
CA PRO A 279 27.42 22.61 13.70
C PRO A 279 28.36 22.59 14.92
N ASN A 280 27.89 22.05 16.05
CA ASN A 280 28.67 21.95 17.29
C ASN A 280 29.48 20.66 17.41
N ALA A 281 29.26 19.68 16.51
CA ALA A 281 29.99 18.42 16.55
C ALA A 281 31.36 18.59 15.89
N THR A 282 32.41 18.03 16.50
CA THR A 282 33.75 18.05 15.90
C THR A 282 33.81 16.99 14.79
N HIS A 283 34.16 17.40 13.58
CA HIS A 283 34.29 16.48 12.44
C HIS A 283 35.75 16.01 12.29
N TRP A 284 35.94 14.70 12.27
CA TRP A 284 37.23 14.02 12.11
C TRP A 284 37.21 13.15 10.86
N LEU A 285 38.36 13.04 10.19
CA LEU A 285 38.55 12.09 9.10
C LEU A 285 38.99 10.73 9.64
N CYS A 286 38.41 9.67 9.08
CA CYS A 286 38.77 8.30 9.41
C CYS A 286 40.21 8.02 8.94
N GLY A 287 41.08 7.62 9.87
CA GLY A 287 42.49 7.30 9.55
C GLY A 287 42.68 6.12 8.61
N TRP A 288 41.63 5.31 8.37
CA TRP A 288 41.66 4.20 7.41
C TRP A 288 41.42 4.64 5.96
N HIS A 289 40.88 5.85 5.75
CA HIS A 289 40.56 6.43 4.45
C HIS A 289 41.56 7.52 4.01
N LEU A 290 42.56 7.81 4.85
CA LEU A 290 43.71 8.68 4.57
C LEU A 290 44.88 7.86 4.00
#